data_AF-A0A9E5UP57-F1
#
_entry.id   AF-A0A9E5UP57-F1
#
_cell.length_a   1.000
_cell.length_b   1.000
_cell.length_c   1.000
_cell.angle_alpha   90.00
_cell.angle_beta   90.00
_cell.angle_gamma   90.00
#
_symmetry.space_group_name_H-M   'P 1'
#
loop_
_entity.id
_entity.type
_entity.pdbx_description
1 polymer ?
#
loop_
_entity_poly.entity_id
_entity_poly.type
_entity_poly.pdbx_seq_one_letter_code
_entity_poly.pdbx_strand_id
1 'polypeptide(L)' 'MNKLNPSKPLSNLQSELLKLYSTNISEQTLLEIKGMLSQYFAQRAVKQMDELWEKKQWNDETMENWLNDPQQ' A
#
# COMPACT_ATOMS: atom_id res chain seq x y z
N MET A 1 -16.15 -25.78 -7.13
CA MET A 1 -15.68 -24.98 -8.29
C MET A 1 -16.22 -23.56 -8.13
N ASN A 2 -15.38 -22.60 -7.73
CA ASN A 2 -15.79 -21.20 -7.60
C ASN A 2 -16.01 -20.62 -9.00
N LYS A 3 -17.26 -20.25 -9.30
CA LYS A 3 -17.64 -19.64 -10.57
C LYS A 3 -17.08 -18.21 -10.61
N LEU A 4 -16.23 -17.94 -11.60
CA LEU A 4 -15.81 -16.58 -11.96
C LEU A 4 -17.07 -15.80 -12.38
N ASN A 5 -17.40 -14.75 -11.62
CA ASN A 5 -18.56 -13.88 -11.85
C ASN A 5 -18.24 -12.92 -13.03
N PRO A 6 -19.17 -12.64 -13.97
CA PRO A 6 -18.87 -11.87 -15.16
C PRO A 6 -18.55 -10.39 -14.84
N SER A 7 -17.49 -9.92 -15.51
CA SER A 7 -16.70 -8.70 -15.39
C SER A 7 -17.30 -7.50 -14.64
N LYS A 8 -16.79 -7.21 -13.43
CA LYS A 8 -16.71 -5.82 -12.99
C LYS A 8 -15.79 -5.05 -13.97
N PRO A 9 -16.15 -3.82 -14.39
CA PRO A 9 -15.23 -3.00 -15.15
C PRO A 9 -13.95 -2.81 -14.34
N LEU A 10 -12.81 -2.87 -15.03
CA LEU A 10 -11.51 -2.65 -14.40
C LEU A 10 -11.47 -1.26 -13.79
N SER A 11 -10.78 -1.12 -12.66
CA SER A 11 -10.45 0.22 -12.17
C SER A 11 -9.58 0.95 -13.21
N ASN A 12 -9.54 2.28 -13.09
CA ASN A 12 -8.61 3.11 -13.85
C ASN A 12 -7.16 2.60 -13.73
N LEU A 13 -6.71 2.27 -12.51
CA LEU A 13 -5.36 1.74 -12.28
C LEU A 13 -5.14 0.40 -12.98
N GLN A 14 -6.08 -0.54 -12.86
CA GLN A 14 -5.99 -1.84 -13.53
C GLN A 14 -5.93 -1.68 -15.05
N SER A 15 -6.73 -0.76 -15.61
CA SER A 15 -6.76 -0.49 -17.05
C SER A 15 -5.44 0.09 -17.57
N GLU A 16 -4.84 1.04 -16.84
CA GLU A 16 -3.55 1.63 -17.22
C GLU A 16 -2.39 0.63 -17.09
N LEU A 17 -2.39 -0.22 -16.05
CA LEU A 17 -1.38 -1.28 -15.93
C LEU A 17 -1.46 -2.29 -17.09
N LEU A 18 -2.67 -2.66 -17.54
CA LEU A 18 -2.83 -3.53 -18.70
C LEU A 18 -2.34 -2.87 -20.00
N LYS A 19 -2.63 -1.58 -20.21
CA LYS A 19 -2.09 -0.83 -21.35
C LYS A 19 -0.56 -0.81 -21.30
N LEU A 20 0.03 -0.59 -20.13
CA LEU A 20 1.47 -0.59 -19.95
C LEU A 20 2.07 -1.98 -20.24
N TYR A 21 1.44 -3.07 -19.82
CA TYR A 21 1.93 -4.42 -20.13
C TYR A 21 1.84 -4.75 -21.62
N SER A 22 0.88 -4.17 -22.35
CA SER A 22 0.76 -4.37 -23.79
C SER A 22 1.92 -3.80 -24.62
N THR A 23 2.78 -2.96 -24.03
CA THR A 23 3.93 -2.35 -24.74
C THR A 23 5.22 -3.18 -24.65
N ASN A 24 5.15 -4.45 -24.21
CA ASN A 24 6.31 -5.33 -24.01
C ASN A 24 7.39 -4.73 -23.09
N ILE A 25 6.96 -4.23 -21.92
CA ILE A 25 7.91 -3.77 -20.90
C ILE A 25 8.84 -4.91 -20.46
N SER A 26 10.11 -4.58 -20.20
CA SER A 26 11.05 -5.55 -19.65
C SER A 26 10.69 -5.92 -18.20
N GLU A 27 11.10 -7.11 -17.75
CA GLU A 27 10.94 -7.53 -16.36
C GLU A 27 11.64 -6.56 -15.38
N GLN A 28 12.80 -6.01 -15.78
CA GLN A 28 13.54 -5.03 -15.00
C GLN A 28 12.72 -3.74 -14.79
N THR A 29 12.14 -3.20 -15.85
CA THR A 29 11.27 -2.02 -15.77
C THR A 29 10.01 -2.31 -14.95
N LEU A 30 9.43 -3.52 -15.05
CA LEU A 30 8.31 -3.92 -14.21
C LEU A 30 8.70 -3.93 -12.72
N LEU A 31 9.89 -4.40 -12.38
CA LEU A 31 10.40 -4.40 -11.01
C LEU A 31 10.59 -2.97 -10.49
N GLU A 32 11.13 -2.06 -11.31
CA GLU A 32 11.27 -0.64 -10.97
C GLU A 32 9.92 0.02 -10.69
N ILE A 33 8.91 -0.25 -11.51
CA ILE A 33 7.53 0.24 -11.29
C ILE A 33 6.98 -0.28 -9.96
N LYS A 34 7.17 -1.58 -9.66
CA LYS A 34 6.77 -2.14 -8.35
C LYS A 34 7.49 -1.47 -7.19
N GLY A 35 8.78 -1.15 -7.36
CA GLY A 35 9.57 -0.40 -6.39
C GLY A 35 8.99 0.99 -6.13
N MET A 36 8.71 1.75 -7.20
CA MET A 36 8.11 3.09 -7.10
C MET A 36 6.76 3.07 -6.37
N LEU A 37 5.89 2.10 -6.71
CA LEU A 37 4.60 1.94 -6.04
C LEU A 37 4.78 1.60 -4.56
N SER A 38 5.68 0.67 -4.24
CA SER A 38 5.97 0.27 -2.86
C SER A 38 6.47 1.45 -2.03
N GLN A 39 7.38 2.24 -2.59
CA GLN A 39 7.90 3.43 -1.93
C GLN A 39 6.81 4.49 -1.70
N TYR A 40 5.95 4.74 -2.69
CA TYR A 40 4.82 5.66 -2.56
C TYR A 40 3.88 5.24 -1.42
N PHE A 41 3.50 3.96 -1.36
CA PHE A 41 2.60 3.48 -0.32
C PHE A 41 3.26 3.46 1.06
N ALA A 42 4.56 3.14 1.16
CA ALA A 42 5.29 3.21 2.42
C ALA A 42 5.34 4.64 2.96
N GLN A 43 5.70 5.62 2.12
CA GLN A 43 5.69 7.05 2.50
C GLN A 43 4.31 7.53 2.92
N ARG A 44 3.27 7.11 2.19
CA ARG A 44 1.89 7.45 2.52
C ARG A 44 1.41 6.79 3.82
N ALA A 45 1.90 5.60 4.15
CA ALA A 45 1.58 4.92 5.41
C ALA A 45 2.23 5.64 6.59
N VAL A 46 3.52 5.97 6.48
CA VAL A 46 4.26 6.76 7.50
C VAL A 46 3.55 8.08 7.76
N LYS A 47 3.23 8.84 6.70
CA LYS A 47 2.54 10.12 6.84
C LYS A 47 1.18 9.99 7.55
N GLN A 48 0.40 8.97 7.22
CA GLN A 48 -0.88 8.73 7.90
C GLN A 48 -0.69 8.34 9.37
N MET A 49 0.38 7.62 9.69
CA MET A 49 0.72 7.28 11.07
C MET A 49 1.10 8.53 11.85
N ASP A 50 1.92 9.41 11.27
CA ASP A 50 2.30 10.69 11.88
C ASP A 50 1.05 11.56 12.15
N GLU A 51 0.15 11.70 11.17
CA GLU A 51 -1.12 12.41 11.32
C GLU A 51 -2.00 11.81 12.42
N LEU A 52 -2.06 10.48 12.51
CA LEU A 52 -2.81 9.79 13.54
C LEU A 52 -2.18 9.99 14.93
N TRP A 53 -0.85 9.95 15.01
CA TRP A 53 -0.06 10.15 16.22
C TRP A 53 -0.35 11.51 16.84
N GLU A 54 -0.29 12.57 16.03
CA GLU A 54 -0.64 13.92 16.45
C GLU A 54 -2.11 14.03 16.86
N LYS A 55 -3.03 13.51 16.04
CA LYS A 55 -4.47 13.59 16.30
C LYS A 55 -4.88 12.88 17.59
N LYS A 56 -4.20 11.79 17.93
CA LYS A 56 -4.44 11.02 19.15
C LYS A 56 -3.66 11.55 20.35
N GLN A 57 -2.84 12.58 20.17
CA GLN A 57 -1.94 13.12 21.18
C GLN A 57 -1.06 12.03 21.80
N TRP A 58 -0.65 11.08 20.97
CA TRP A 58 0.27 10.03 21.38
C TRP A 58 1.64 10.63 21.71
N ASN A 59 2.32 10.00 22.64
CA ASN A 59 3.57 10.45 23.22
C ASN A 59 4.41 9.24 23.66
N ASP A 60 5.55 9.50 24.28
CA ASP A 60 6.47 8.46 24.74
C ASP A 60 5.80 7.48 25.72
N GLU A 61 4.90 7.95 26.58
CA GLU A 61 4.12 7.11 27.49
C GLU A 61 3.18 6.16 26.73
N THR A 62 2.58 6.62 25.63
CA THR A 62 1.78 5.75 24.75
C THR A 62 2.64 4.62 24.19
N MET A 63 3.87 4.92 23.76
CA MET A 63 4.79 3.93 23.24
C MET A 63 5.22 2.93 24.33
N GLU A 64 5.53 3.42 25.53
CA GLU A 64 5.88 2.59 26.68
C GLU A 64 4.73 1.65 27.08
N ASN A 65 3.50 2.14 27.04
CA ASN A 65 2.31 1.32 27.28
C ASN A 65 2.14 0.21 26.21
N TRP A 66 2.41 0.51 24.94
CA TRP A 66 2.34 -0.52 23.89
C TRP A 66 3.45 -1.56 24.02
N LEU A 67 4.68 -1.15 24.31
CA LEU A 67 5.82 -2.06 24.45
C LEU A 67 5.67 -3.01 25.65
N ASN A 68 4.98 -2.57 26.70
CA ASN A 68 4.74 -3.33 27.91
C ASN A 68 3.35 -3.99 27.96
N ASP A 69 2.57 -3.91 26.88
CA ASP A 69 1.25 -4.55 26.80
C ASP A 69 1.43 -6.08 26.78
N PRO A 70 0.94 -6.82 27.79
CA PRO A 70 1.10 -8.27 27.86
C PRO A 70 0.34 -9.04 26.76
N GLN A 71 -0.45 -8.35 25.92
CA GLN A 71 -1.22 -8.94 24.82
C GLN A 71 -0.57 -8.78 23.43
N GLN A 72 0.64 -8.23 23.31
CA GLN A 72 1.41 -8.22 22.05
C GLN A 72 1.96 -9.60 21.66
#